data_AF-A0A2L2TDN4-F1
#
_entry.id   AF-A0A2L2TDN4-F1
#
_cell.length_a   1.000
_cell.length_b   1.000
_cell.length_c   1.000
_cell.angle_alpha   90.00
_cell.angle_beta   90.00
_cell.angle_gamma   90.00
#
_symmetry.space_group_name_H-M   'P 1'
#
loop_
_entity.id
_entity.type
_entity.pdbx_description
1 polymer ?
#
loop_
_entity_poly.entity_id
_entity_poly.type
_entity_poly.pdbx_seq_one_letter_code
_entity_poly.pdbx_strand_id
1 'polypeptide(L)'
;MRRSAFYWAFANPVLVHNPLTSLSKVVVVRDTAGKFSGMISITGDATCRPGVPIELIAISQGSVKGKCLRSCYEEKVLRRSRYADPRGFHALYDRVGRWVGIEDKISREDGHNYQVIAEGYYEESLDLPEYADDQEYHFYNVLWVQRGENDVAYRADCGRVLADAWEKSHLENIKIALG
;
A
#
# COMPACT_ATOMS: atom_id res chain seq x y z
N MET A 1 -15.84 -40.23 22.17
CA MET A 1 -15.13 -39.10 22.80
C MET A 1 -14.64 -38.16 21.69
N ARG A 2 -15.25 -36.98 21.53
CA ARG A 2 -14.86 -35.97 20.53
C ARG A 2 -13.64 -35.20 21.05
N ARG A 3 -12.50 -35.25 20.35
CA ARG A 3 -11.38 -34.32 20.57
C ARG A 3 -11.57 -33.13 19.64
N SER A 4 -12.04 -32.02 20.20
CA SER A 4 -12.05 -30.72 19.53
C SER A 4 -10.59 -30.26 19.37
N ALA A 5 -10.07 -30.25 18.15
CA ALA A 5 -8.83 -29.58 17.82
C ALA A 5 -9.13 -28.08 17.67
N PHE A 6 -8.85 -27.30 18.69
CA PHE A 6 -8.88 -25.84 18.57
C PHE A 6 -7.60 -25.42 17.83
N TYR A 7 -7.71 -25.14 16.54
CA TYR A 7 -6.71 -24.35 15.85
C TYR A 7 -6.88 -22.90 16.28
N TRP A 8 -5.95 -22.40 17.09
CA TRP A 8 -5.78 -20.97 17.26
C TRP A 8 -5.09 -20.44 15.99
N ALA A 9 -5.89 -20.16 14.96
CA ALA A 9 -5.44 -19.40 13.82
C ALA A 9 -5.32 -17.94 14.26
N PHE A 10 -4.14 -17.57 14.77
CA PHE A 10 -3.77 -16.16 14.86
C PHE A 10 -3.51 -15.65 13.44
N ALA A 11 -4.57 -15.27 12.73
CA ALA A 11 -4.43 -14.27 11.68
C ALA A 11 -4.24 -12.93 12.40
N ASN A 12 -3.04 -12.67 12.90
CA ASN A 12 -2.69 -11.37 13.45
C ASN A 12 -2.48 -10.44 12.24
N PRO A 13 -3.45 -9.59 11.86
CA PRO A 13 -3.28 -8.71 10.71
C PRO A 13 -2.47 -7.46 11.10
N VAL A 14 -2.02 -7.38 12.36
CA VAL A 14 -1.28 -6.23 12.87
C VAL A 14 0.18 -6.39 12.48
N LEU A 15 0.52 -5.62 11.45
CA LEU A 15 1.84 -5.22 10.98
C LEU A 15 2.72 -4.65 12.11
N VAL A 16 3.09 -5.47 13.10
CA VAL A 16 4.18 -5.16 14.03
C VAL A 16 5.43 -5.80 13.46
N HIS A 17 5.93 -5.23 12.37
CA HIS A 17 7.11 -5.72 11.69
C HIS A 17 8.13 -4.59 11.67
N ASN A 18 8.85 -4.51 12.78
CA ASN A 18 10.18 -3.90 12.77
C ASN A 18 11.17 -4.98 12.35
N PRO A 19 12.08 -4.68 11.41
CA PRO A 19 12.40 -3.34 10.84
C PRO A 19 11.54 -2.93 9.61
N LEU A 20 11.53 -1.64 9.21
CA LEU A 20 10.87 -1.16 7.97
C LEU A 20 11.19 -2.00 6.71
N THR A 21 12.34 -2.67 6.67
CA THR A 21 12.74 -3.60 5.62
C THR A 21 11.85 -4.84 5.49
N SER A 22 11.03 -5.11 6.51
CA SER A 22 10.06 -6.22 6.55
C SER A 22 8.62 -5.77 6.24
N LEU A 23 8.43 -4.48 5.93
CA LEU A 23 7.12 -3.98 5.51
C LEU A 23 6.87 -4.21 4.02
N SER A 24 5.58 -4.24 3.68
CA SER A 24 5.09 -4.37 2.32
C SER A 24 5.69 -3.32 1.38
N LYS A 25 6.07 -3.78 0.18
CA LYS A 25 6.40 -2.89 -0.95
C LYS A 25 5.15 -2.10 -1.33
N VAL A 26 5.34 -0.84 -1.69
CA VAL A 26 4.25 0.04 -2.13
C VAL A 26 4.40 0.28 -3.64
N VAL A 27 3.33 -0.02 -4.37
CA VAL A 27 3.17 0.21 -5.80
C VAL A 27 2.34 1.46 -6.00
N VAL A 28 2.84 2.36 -6.86
CA VAL A 28 2.08 3.54 -7.28
C VAL A 28 1.19 3.15 -8.46
N VAL A 29 -0.11 3.41 -8.33
CA VAL A 29 -1.10 3.21 -9.40
C VAL A 29 -1.26 4.51 -10.17
N ARG A 30 -1.29 4.40 -11.49
CA ARG A 30 -1.47 5.53 -12.40
C ARG A 30 -2.61 5.26 -13.36
N ASP A 31 -3.22 6.31 -13.87
CA ASP A 31 -4.20 6.21 -14.95
C ASP A 31 -3.49 6.06 -16.30
N THR A 32 -4.28 5.92 -17.36
CA THR A 32 -3.78 5.81 -18.75
C THR A 32 -3.06 7.06 -19.24
N ALA A 33 -3.23 8.21 -18.58
CA ALA A 33 -2.50 9.44 -18.87
C ALA A 33 -1.21 9.57 -18.04
N GLY A 34 -0.87 8.55 -17.24
CA GLY A 34 0.32 8.53 -16.39
C GLY A 34 0.17 9.31 -15.07
N LYS A 35 -1.03 9.81 -14.75
CA LYS A 35 -1.28 10.60 -13.54
C LYS A 35 -1.48 9.68 -12.33
N PHE A 36 -0.99 10.14 -11.17
CA PHE A 36 -1.23 9.45 -9.89
C PHE A 36 -2.72 9.16 -9.67
N SER A 37 -3.03 7.89 -9.42
CA SER A 37 -4.38 7.40 -9.21
C SER A 37 -4.55 6.67 -7.88
N GLY A 38 -3.47 6.19 -7.28
CA GLY A 38 -3.57 5.47 -6.01
C GLY A 38 -2.29 4.78 -5.61
N MET A 39 -2.39 3.99 -4.55
CA MET A 39 -1.28 3.19 -4.03
C MET A 39 -1.78 1.84 -3.55
N ILE A 40 -0.97 0.83 -3.77
CA ILE A 40 -1.26 -0.53 -3.36
C ILE A 40 -0.04 -1.11 -2.64
N SER A 41 -0.28 -1.76 -1.52
CA SER A 41 0.72 -2.51 -0.76
C SER A 41 0.73 -3.97 -1.22
N ILE A 42 1.90 -4.46 -1.63
CA ILE A 42 2.11 -5.88 -1.94
C ILE A 42 2.11 -6.67 -0.63
N THR A 43 1.23 -7.66 -0.54
CA THR A 43 1.06 -8.47 0.66
C THR A 43 1.42 -9.93 0.39
N GLY A 44 2.06 -10.57 1.36
CA GLY A 44 2.51 -11.96 1.21
C GLY A 44 3.74 -12.07 0.29
N ASP A 45 3.91 -13.24 -0.30
CA ASP A 45 5.08 -13.59 -1.12
C ASP A 45 4.86 -13.37 -2.62
N ALA A 46 3.79 -12.65 -3.00
CA ALA A 46 3.46 -12.41 -4.39
C ALA A 46 4.56 -11.60 -5.08
N THR A 47 5.18 -12.18 -6.11
CA THR A 47 6.09 -11.44 -6.98
C THR A 47 5.31 -10.86 -8.15
N CYS A 48 4.82 -9.63 -7.99
CA CYS A 48 4.16 -8.91 -9.07
C CYS A 48 5.21 -8.51 -10.13
N ARG A 49 5.28 -9.26 -11.22
CA ARG A 49 6.14 -8.94 -12.38
C ARG A 49 5.32 -8.21 -13.45
N PRO A 50 5.93 -7.30 -14.23
CA PRO A 50 5.25 -6.69 -15.37
C PRO A 50 4.66 -7.76 -16.30
N GLY A 51 3.40 -7.57 -16.72
CA GLY A 51 2.68 -8.46 -17.62
C GLY A 51 2.02 -9.68 -16.97
N VAL A 52 2.21 -9.91 -15.67
CA VAL A 52 1.48 -10.96 -14.94
C VAL A 52 0.07 -10.46 -14.61
N PRO A 53 -1.00 -11.19 -14.98
CA PRO A 53 -2.36 -10.79 -14.66
C PRO A 53 -2.63 -10.91 -13.16
N ILE A 54 -3.31 -9.91 -12.63
CA ILE A 54 -3.78 -9.84 -11.24
C ILE A 54 -5.28 -9.51 -11.26
N GLU A 55 -6.05 -10.18 -10.40
CA GLU A 55 -7.51 -10.13 -10.41
C GLU A 55 -8.03 -9.28 -9.26
N LEU A 56 -8.87 -8.29 -9.54
CA LEU A 56 -9.61 -7.55 -8.52
C LEU A 56 -10.76 -8.41 -8.01
N ILE A 57 -10.73 -8.78 -6.72
CA ILE A 57 -11.76 -9.63 -6.12
C ILE A 57 -12.64 -8.93 -5.09
N ALA A 58 -12.21 -7.78 -4.58
CA ALA A 58 -13.04 -6.98 -3.70
C ALA A 58 -12.75 -5.49 -3.87
N ILE A 59 -13.83 -4.71 -3.84
CA ILE A 59 -13.81 -3.26 -3.86
C ILE A 59 -14.78 -2.73 -2.81
N SER A 60 -14.35 -1.74 -2.02
CA SER A 60 -15.23 -1.03 -1.10
C SER A 60 -14.96 0.46 -1.15
N GLN A 61 -16.01 1.27 -1.08
CA GLN A 61 -15.85 2.71 -1.01
C GLN A 61 -15.42 3.13 0.40
N GLY A 62 -14.51 4.10 0.48
CA GLY A 62 -14.06 4.71 1.71
C GLY A 62 -13.89 6.22 1.57
N SER A 63 -13.86 6.89 2.72
CA SER A 63 -13.49 8.30 2.81
C SER A 63 -12.61 8.55 4.01
N VAL A 64 -11.77 9.58 3.92
CA VAL A 64 -10.96 10.00 5.05
C VAL A 64 -10.51 11.47 4.88
N LYS A 65 -10.20 12.12 6.00
CA LYS A 65 -9.64 13.49 5.99
C LYS A 65 -8.20 13.50 5.49
N GLY A 66 -7.79 14.58 4.82
CA GLY A 66 -6.45 14.70 4.24
C GLY A 66 -5.33 14.51 5.26
N LYS A 67 -5.49 14.97 6.51
CA LYS A 67 -4.51 14.72 7.59
C LYS A 67 -4.28 13.23 7.88
N CYS A 68 -5.32 12.42 7.76
CA CYS A 68 -5.25 10.98 7.95
C CYS A 68 -4.59 10.30 6.74
N LEU A 69 -4.83 10.79 5.52
CA LEU A 69 -4.11 10.31 4.33
C LEU A 69 -2.61 10.54 4.44
N ARG A 70 -2.18 11.73 4.84
CA ARG A 70 -0.76 12.06 5.00
C ARG A 70 -0.03 11.23 6.06
N SER A 71 -0.78 10.65 7.00
CA SER A 71 -0.22 9.80 8.04
C SER A 71 -0.31 8.31 7.74
N CYS A 72 -0.94 7.90 6.63
CA CYS A 72 -0.99 6.50 6.24
C CYS A 72 0.38 6.00 5.77
N TYR A 73 0.61 4.69 5.87
CA TYR A 73 1.92 4.08 5.58
C TYR A 73 2.34 4.33 4.13
N GLU A 74 1.47 4.05 3.18
CA GLU A 74 1.72 4.17 1.74
C GLU A 74 2.11 5.60 1.36
N GLU A 75 1.40 6.59 1.92
CA GLU A 75 1.68 8.00 1.67
C GLU A 75 3.06 8.40 2.22
N LYS A 76 3.40 7.94 3.43
CA LYS A 76 4.74 8.20 3.99
C LYS A 76 5.83 7.57 3.14
N VAL A 77 5.65 6.36 2.62
CA VAL A 77 6.58 5.74 1.67
C VAL A 77 6.71 6.59 0.41
N LEU A 78 5.58 7.00 -0.19
CA LEU A 78 5.57 7.82 -1.40
C LEU A 78 6.30 9.15 -1.20
N ARG A 79 6.07 9.83 -0.06
CA ARG A 79 6.71 11.11 0.27
C ARG A 79 8.20 10.99 0.58
N ARG A 80 8.68 9.81 0.98
CA ARG A 80 10.11 9.53 1.15
C ARG A 80 10.77 8.92 -0.09
N SER A 81 10.00 8.72 -1.17
CA SER A 81 10.51 8.18 -2.43
C SER A 81 11.17 9.26 -3.29
N ARG A 82 11.72 8.83 -4.44
CA ARG A 82 12.26 9.71 -5.48
C ARG A 82 11.26 10.75 -6.02
N TYR A 83 9.96 10.53 -5.87
CA TYR A 83 8.94 11.46 -6.35
C TYR A 83 8.74 12.68 -5.43
N ALA A 84 9.37 12.70 -4.25
CA ALA A 84 9.29 13.81 -3.30
C ALA A 84 10.65 14.07 -2.60
N ASP A 85 10.96 13.34 -1.53
CA ASP A 85 12.20 13.50 -0.78
C ASP A 85 12.94 12.16 -0.59
N PRO A 86 13.87 11.79 -1.49
CA PRO A 86 14.57 10.51 -1.45
C PRO A 86 15.72 10.44 -0.43
N ARG A 87 15.90 11.46 0.42
CA ARG A 87 17.00 11.49 1.39
C ARG A 87 16.85 10.39 2.43
N GLY A 88 17.97 9.94 2.98
CA GLY A 88 17.96 9.06 4.16
C GLY A 88 17.24 9.71 5.35
N PHE A 89 16.61 8.92 6.20
CA PHE A 89 15.88 9.37 7.38
C PHE A 89 15.95 8.39 8.54
N HIS A 90 15.75 8.91 9.74
CA HIS A 90 15.51 8.12 10.94
C HIS A 90 14.00 7.97 11.15
N ALA A 91 13.53 6.74 11.30
CA ALA A 91 12.12 6.45 11.47
C ALA A 91 11.72 6.51 12.95
N LEU A 92 10.68 7.30 13.26
CA LEU A 92 10.03 7.32 14.57
C LEU A 92 8.96 6.24 14.62
N TYR A 93 9.01 5.39 15.65
CA TYR A 93 8.02 4.34 15.88
C TYR A 93 7.17 4.61 17.13
N ASP A 94 5.92 4.18 17.11
CA ASP A 94 5.08 4.16 18.31
C ASP A 94 5.41 2.95 19.21
N ARG A 95 4.71 2.84 20.35
CA ARG A 95 4.91 1.76 21.33
C ARG A 95 4.65 0.36 20.78
N VAL A 96 3.93 0.25 19.67
CA VAL A 96 3.62 -1.02 19.01
C VAL A 96 4.45 -1.21 17.74
N GLY A 97 5.54 -0.44 17.57
CA GLY A 97 6.49 -0.62 16.48
C GLY A 97 5.99 -0.12 15.11
N ARG A 98 4.92 0.69 15.05
CA ARG A 98 4.45 1.25 13.78
C ARG A 98 5.22 2.53 13.47
N TRP A 99 5.66 2.66 12.22
CA TRP A 99 6.27 3.89 11.73
C TRP A 99 5.24 5.03 11.79
N VAL A 100 5.48 6.04 12.60
CA VAL A 100 4.58 7.19 12.80
C VAL A 100 5.14 8.51 12.27
N GLY A 101 6.45 8.60 12.05
CA GLY A 101 7.06 9.84 11.54
C GLY A 101 8.56 9.74 11.36
N ILE A 102 9.21 10.88 11.22
CA ILE A 102 10.68 10.98 11.15
C ILE A 102 11.21 11.64 12.40
N GLU A 103 12.44 11.31 12.80
CA GLU A 103 13.13 11.98 13.89
C GLU A 103 13.97 13.14 13.34
N ASP A 104 13.72 14.37 13.82
CA ASP A 104 14.41 15.58 13.36
C ASP A 104 15.86 15.70 13.84
N LYS A 105 16.21 14.95 14.89
CA LYS A 105 17.54 14.98 15.50
C LYS A 105 18.35 13.79 15.00
N ILE A 106 19.35 14.07 14.18
CA ILE A 106 20.38 13.10 13.81
C ILE A 106 21.20 12.78 15.07
N SER A 107 20.76 11.85 15.90
CA SER A 107 21.64 11.25 16.89
C SER A 107 22.61 10.34 16.13
N ARG A 108 23.90 10.68 16.15
CA ARG A 108 24.93 9.94 15.40
C ARG A 108 25.16 8.51 15.90
N GLU A 109 24.48 8.10 16.97
CA GLU A 109 24.82 6.90 17.75
C GLU A 109 23.77 5.77 17.65
N ASP A 110 22.51 6.04 17.27
CA ASP A 110 21.44 5.03 17.27
C ASP A 110 20.87 4.70 15.86
N GLY A 111 21.73 4.15 15.02
CA GLY A 111 21.49 2.79 14.51
C GLY A 111 20.64 2.52 13.26
N HIS A 112 19.66 3.34 12.84
CA HIS A 112 18.87 2.97 11.65
C HIS A 112 18.54 4.16 10.72
N ASN A 113 19.41 4.36 9.73
CA ASN A 113 19.17 5.26 8.60
C ASN A 113 18.44 4.48 7.49
N TYR A 114 17.21 4.88 7.17
CA TYR A 114 16.38 4.29 6.14
C TYR A 114 16.36 5.16 4.89
N GLN A 115 16.25 4.51 3.73
CA GLN A 115 16.00 5.19 2.47
C GLN A 115 14.95 4.41 1.69
N VAL A 116 13.98 5.11 1.11
CA VAL A 116 13.02 4.47 0.19
C VAL A 116 13.67 4.41 -1.19
N ILE A 117 13.82 3.19 -1.69
CA ILE A 117 14.40 2.92 -3.01
C ILE A 117 13.27 2.47 -3.93
N ALA A 118 13.19 3.07 -5.12
CA ALA A 118 12.29 2.61 -6.17
C ALA A 118 12.96 1.46 -6.93
N GLU A 119 12.24 0.35 -7.12
CA GLU A 119 12.69 -0.81 -7.89
C GLU A 119 11.87 -0.94 -9.18
N GLY A 120 12.47 -1.52 -10.22
CA GLY A 120 11.79 -1.82 -11.48
C GLY A 120 11.66 -0.61 -12.42
N TYR A 121 10.68 -0.67 -13.32
CA TYR A 121 10.38 0.40 -14.26
C TYR A 121 9.58 1.50 -13.57
N TYR A 122 10.07 2.73 -13.63
CA TYR A 122 9.42 3.91 -13.10
C TYR A 122 9.70 5.11 -14.00
N GLU A 123 8.81 6.10 -13.99
CA GLU A 123 9.04 7.37 -14.68
C GLU A 123 9.93 8.31 -13.86
N GLU A 124 10.52 9.29 -14.54
CA GLU A 124 11.37 10.28 -13.88
C GLU A 124 10.60 11.20 -12.94
N SER A 125 9.36 11.55 -13.30
CA SER A 125 8.50 12.46 -12.54
C SER A 125 7.11 11.87 -12.29
N LEU A 126 6.45 12.40 -11.26
CA LEU A 126 5.08 12.07 -10.91
C LEU A 126 4.48 13.26 -10.15
N ASP A 127 3.36 13.77 -10.65
CA ASP A 127 2.62 14.82 -9.94
C ASP A 127 1.92 14.22 -8.72
N LEU A 128 2.37 14.62 -7.54
CA LEU A 128 1.80 14.17 -6.28
C LEU A 128 0.63 15.05 -5.85
N PRO A 129 -0.49 14.47 -5.39
CA PRO A 129 -1.62 15.25 -4.90
C PRO A 129 -1.27 15.92 -3.57
N GLU A 130 -1.65 17.18 -3.38
CA GLU A 130 -1.61 17.81 -2.06
C GLU A 130 -2.96 17.65 -1.34
N TYR A 131 -2.90 17.27 -0.08
CA TYR A 131 -4.10 17.01 0.72
C TYR A 131 -4.30 18.12 1.75
N ALA A 132 -5.46 18.77 1.75
CA ALA A 132 -5.85 19.71 2.80
C ALA A 132 -6.36 18.96 4.05
N ASP A 133 -5.97 19.42 5.24
CA ASP A 133 -6.16 18.69 6.52
C ASP A 133 -7.58 18.27 6.79
N ASP A 134 -8.52 19.20 6.57
CA ASP A 134 -9.94 19.05 6.89
C ASP A 134 -10.79 18.68 5.69
N GLN A 135 -10.21 18.63 4.49
CA GLN A 135 -10.90 18.15 3.30
C GLN A 135 -11.09 16.64 3.37
N GLU A 136 -12.30 16.19 3.04
CA GLU A 136 -12.62 14.78 2.89
C GLU A 136 -12.26 14.31 1.47
N TYR A 137 -11.61 13.16 1.38
CA TYR A 137 -11.20 12.52 0.14
C TYR A 137 -11.85 11.15 0.03
N HIS A 138 -12.36 10.83 -1.15
CA HIS A 138 -13.01 9.55 -1.45
C HIS A 138 -12.09 8.65 -2.26
N PHE A 139 -12.16 7.36 -1.96
CA PHE A 139 -11.37 6.33 -2.61
C PHE A 139 -12.08 4.99 -2.61
N TYR A 140 -11.64 4.11 -3.48
CA TYR A 140 -11.97 2.70 -3.46
C TYR A 140 -10.83 1.93 -2.80
N ASN A 141 -11.12 1.22 -1.72
CA ASN A 141 -10.25 0.18 -1.20
C ASN A 141 -10.34 -1.02 -2.14
N VAL A 142 -9.20 -1.53 -2.56
CA VAL A 142 -9.11 -2.61 -3.54
C VAL A 142 -8.29 -3.76 -2.97
N LEU A 143 -8.74 -4.99 -3.25
CA LEU A 143 -8.04 -6.23 -2.93
C LEU A 143 -7.83 -7.04 -4.20
N TRP A 144 -6.57 -7.35 -4.49
CA TRP A 144 -6.15 -8.04 -5.69
C TRP A 144 -5.55 -9.39 -5.31
N VAL A 145 -5.81 -10.39 -6.13
CA VAL A 145 -5.26 -11.75 -5.98
C VAL A 145 -4.50 -12.17 -7.21
N GLN A 146 -3.58 -13.10 -6.99
CA GLN A 146 -2.93 -13.87 -8.03
C GLN A 146 -3.38 -15.33 -7.91
N ARG A 147 -3.72 -15.96 -9.03
CA ARG A 147 -4.05 -17.38 -9.06
C ARG A 147 -2.79 -18.21 -9.27
N GLY A 148 -2.59 -19.21 -8.41
CA GLY A 148 -1.51 -20.18 -8.52
C GLY A 148 -1.81 -21.29 -9.54
N GLU A 149 -0.88 -22.22 -9.71
CA GLU A 149 -0.96 -23.33 -10.67
C GLU A 149 -2.19 -24.24 -10.48
N ASN A 150 -2.72 -24.32 -9.26
CA ASN A 150 -3.91 -25.11 -8.92
C ASN A 150 -5.21 -24.29 -8.88
N ASP A 151 -5.23 -23.11 -9.51
CA ASP A 151 -6.36 -22.16 -9.49
C ASP A 151 -6.73 -21.62 -8.08
N VAL A 152 -5.85 -21.84 -7.10
CA VAL A 152 -6.00 -21.26 -5.76
C VAL A 152 -5.65 -19.78 -5.82
N ALA A 153 -6.56 -18.93 -5.37
CA ALA A 153 -6.35 -17.49 -5.28
C ALA A 153 -5.56 -17.13 -4.02
N TYR A 154 -4.43 -16.46 -4.20
CA TYR A 154 -3.61 -15.93 -3.12
C TYR A 154 -3.69 -14.41 -3.11
N ARG A 155 -3.80 -13.81 -1.92
CA ARG A 155 -3.76 -12.35 -1.78
C ARG A 155 -2.43 -11.85 -2.33
N ALA A 156 -2.51 -11.03 -3.38
CA ALA A 156 -1.36 -10.39 -3.97
C ALA A 156 -1.19 -9.01 -3.33
N ASP A 157 -2.21 -8.17 -3.45
CA ASP A 157 -2.05 -6.77 -3.10
C ASP A 157 -3.33 -6.17 -2.50
N CYS A 158 -3.19 -5.13 -1.68
CA CYS A 158 -4.32 -4.34 -1.20
C CYS A 158 -3.96 -2.86 -1.09
N GLY A 159 -4.92 -1.98 -1.35
CA GLY A 159 -4.65 -0.55 -1.34
C GLY A 159 -5.84 0.33 -1.62
N ARG A 160 -5.56 1.55 -2.06
CA ARG A 160 -6.55 2.58 -2.36
C ARG A 160 -6.33 3.18 -3.75
N VAL A 161 -7.43 3.40 -4.47
CA VAL A 161 -7.47 4.18 -5.71
C VAL A 161 -8.41 5.36 -5.51
N LEU A 162 -7.99 6.57 -5.89
CA LEU A 162 -8.82 7.79 -5.81
C LEU A 162 -10.10 7.60 -6.63
N ALA A 163 -11.24 7.97 -6.05
CA ALA A 163 -12.56 7.78 -6.67
C ALA A 163 -12.62 8.45 -8.05
N ASP A 164 -12.22 9.73 -8.14
CA ASP A 164 -12.16 10.47 -9.40
C ASP A 164 -11.33 9.78 -10.48
N ALA A 165 -10.22 9.13 -10.12
CA ALA A 165 -9.36 8.44 -11.07
C ALA A 165 -9.99 7.12 -11.54
N TRP A 166 -10.56 6.37 -10.59
CA TRP A 166 -11.28 5.12 -10.85
C TRP A 166 -12.50 5.36 -11.76
N GLU A 167 -13.31 6.36 -11.46
CA GLU A 167 -14.54 6.67 -12.20
C GLU A 167 -14.26 7.22 -13.61
N LYS A 168 -13.13 7.91 -13.80
CA LYS A 168 -12.68 8.36 -15.13
C LYS A 168 -12.09 7.23 -15.96
N SER A 169 -11.54 6.20 -15.31
CA SER A 169 -11.10 5.01 -16.02
C SER A 169 -12.33 4.35 -16.64
N HIS A 170 -12.35 4.26 -17.97
CA HIS A 170 -13.46 3.63 -18.69
C HIS A 170 -13.34 2.11 -18.50
N LEU A 171 -13.78 1.62 -17.34
CA LEU A 171 -13.76 0.21 -17.02
C LEU A 171 -14.78 -0.48 -17.94
N GLU A 172 -14.30 -1.28 -18.89
CA GLU A 172 -15.13 -2.31 -19.49
C GLU A 172 -15.66 -3.17 -18.34
N ASN A 173 -16.98 -3.17 -18.14
CA ASN A 173 -17.63 -3.86 -17.03
C ASN A 173 -17.11 -5.31 -16.89
N ILE A 174 -16.43 -5.60 -15.78
CA ILE A 174 -16.05 -6.97 -15.44
C ILE A 174 -17.19 -7.58 -14.63
N LYS A 175 -17.79 -8.64 -15.19
CA LYS A 175 -18.90 -9.36 -14.57
C LYS A 175 -18.35 -10.26 -13.47
N ILE A 176 -18.54 -9.86 -12.20
CA ILE A 176 -18.22 -10.71 -11.05
C ILE A 176 -19.51 -11.42 -10.61
N ALA A 177 -19.54 -12.75 -10.76
CA ALA A 177 -20.56 -13.58 -10.16
C ALA A 177 -20.14 -13.90 -8.72
N LEU A 178 -20.94 -13.44 -7.75
CA LEU A 178 -20.82 -13.86 -6.36
C LEU A 178 -21.71 -15.11 -6.17
N GLY A 179 -21.09 -16.23 -5.80
CA GLY A 179 -21.75 -17.48 -5.43
C GLY A 179 -21.29 -17.94 -4.06
#